data_AF-A0A1I8Q9I7-F1
#
_entry.id   AF-A0A1I8Q9I7-F1
#
_cell.length_a   1.000
_cell.length_b   1.000
_cell.length_c   1.000
_cell.angle_alpha   90.00
_cell.angle_beta   90.00
_cell.angle_gamma   90.00
#
_symmetry.space_group_name_H-M   'P 1'
#
loop_
_entity.id
_entity.type
_entity.pdbx_description
1 polymer ?
#
loop_
_entity_poly.entity_id
_entity_poly.type
_entity_poly.pdbx_seq_one_letter_code
_entity_poly.pdbx_strand_id
1 'polypeptide(L)' 'MKFLSLFFIFGLLAVIATMGSMVAADPLPSPRGRPPTTTKRPKADNDGEGTGGDRR' A
#
# COMPACT_ATOMS: atom_id res chain seq x y z
N MET A 1 -12.09 -37.04 20.75
CA MET A 1 -13.30 -36.58 20.02
C MET A 1 -13.64 -35.11 20.30
N LYS A 2 -13.77 -34.68 21.56
CA LYS A 2 -14.14 -33.29 21.93
C LYS A 2 -13.19 -32.20 21.40
N PHE A 3 -11.88 -32.47 21.37
CA PHE A 3 -10.88 -31.54 20.85
C PHE A 3 -11.00 -31.28 19.33
N LEU A 4 -11.31 -32.31 18.54
CA LEU A 4 -11.50 -32.16 17.10
C LEU A 4 -12.75 -31.32 16.81
N SER A 5 -13.82 -31.53 17.56
CA SER A 5 -15.03 -30.70 17.49
C SER A 5 -14.75 -29.24 17.85
N LEU A 6 -13.94 -29.01 18.89
CA LEU A 6 -13.56 -27.66 19.31
C LEU A 6 -12.72 -26.95 18.24
N PHE A 7 -11.74 -27.65 17.67
CA PHE A 7 -10.96 -27.15 16.54
C PHE A 7 -11.85 -26.79 15.35
N PHE A 8 -12.83 -27.64 15.03
CA PHE A 8 -13.73 -27.40 13.90
C PHE A 8 -14.62 -26.17 14.10
N ILE A 9 -15.14 -25.97 15.31
CA ILE A 9 -15.96 -24.80 15.65
C ILE A 9 -15.14 -23.51 15.55
N PHE A 10 -13.94 -23.48 16.13
CA PHE A 10 -13.06 -22.31 16.04
C PHE A 10 -12.53 -22.08 14.62
N GLY A 11 -12.23 -23.14 13.89
CA GLY A 11 -11.84 -23.06 12.48
C GLY A 11 -12.97 -22.48 11.62
N LEU A 12 -14.20 -22.93 11.82
CA LEU A 12 -15.37 -22.39 11.13
C LEU A 12 -15.60 -20.91 11.48
N LEU A 13 -15.49 -20.54 12.75
CA LEU A 13 -15.59 -19.14 13.19
C LEU A 13 -14.50 -18.27 12.54
N ALA A 14 -13.26 -18.75 12.44
CA ALA A 14 -12.17 -18.03 11.79
C ALA A 14 -12.45 -17.79 10.30
N VAL A 15 -12.99 -18.78 9.57
CA VAL A 15 -13.35 -18.63 8.16
C VAL A 15 -14.48 -17.61 7.97
N ILE A 16 -15.49 -17.62 8.84
CA ILE A 16 -16.59 -16.64 8.78
C ILE A 16 -16.07 -15.23 9.07
N ALA A 17 -15.19 -15.09 10.07
CA ALA A 17 -14.61 -13.80 10.45
C ALA A 17 -13.74 -13.19 9.34
N THR A 18 -12.92 -14.01 8.65
CA THR A 18 -12.08 -13.51 7.55
C THR A 18 -12.94 -13.04 6.37
N MET A 19 -13.96 -13.80 5.99
CA MET A 19 -14.91 -13.42 4.95
C MET A 19 -15.66 -12.13 5.31
N GLY A 20 -16.14 -11.99 6.55
CA GLY A 20 -16.82 -10.77 7.02
C GLY A 20 -15.90 -9.54 7.00
N SER A 21 -14.64 -9.70 7.40
CA SER A 21 -13.67 -8.60 7.41
C SER A 21 -13.36 -8.04 6.01
N MET A 22 -13.36 -8.89 4.98
CA MET A 22 -13.13 -8.45 3.60
C MET A 22 -14.31 -7.64 3.03
N VAL A 23 -15.53 -7.93 3.48
CA VAL A 23 -16.75 -7.25 2.99
C VAL A 23 -16.96 -5.90 3.67
N ALA A 24 -16.59 -5.78 4.95
CA ALA A 24 -16.81 -4.57 5.75
C ALA A 24 -15.57 -3.67 5.87
N ALA A 25 -14.47 -3.98 5.18
CA ALA A 25 -13.27 -3.16 5.23
C ALA A 25 -13.48 -1.89 4.39
N ASP A 26 -13.62 -0.75 5.07
CA ASP A 26 -13.43 0.55 4.43
C ASP A 26 -12.01 0.61 3.85
N PRO A 27 -11.82 1.20 2.65
CA PRO A 27 -10.51 1.33 2.05
C PRO A 27 -9.60 2.13 2.99
N LEU A 28 -8.37 1.63 3.18
CA LEU A 28 -7.36 2.34 3.95
C LEU A 28 -7.26 3.79 3.43
N PRO A 29 -7.15 4.79 4.31
CA PRO A 29 -7.05 6.18 3.88
C PRO A 29 -5.89 6.28 2.90
N SER A 30 -6.19 6.81 1.70
CA SER A 30 -5.18 7.04 0.67
C SER A 30 -3.97 7.73 1.30
N PRO A 31 -2.73 7.25 1.05
CA PRO A 31 -1.54 7.91 1.57
C PRO A 31 -1.66 9.39 1.28
N ARG A 32 -1.53 10.24 2.31
CA ARG A 32 -1.60 11.69 2.13
C ARG A 32 -0.60 12.05 1.04
N GLY A 33 -1.12 12.34 -0.15
CA GLY A 33 -0.31 12.78 -1.27
C GLY A 33 0.54 13.96 -0.83
N ARG A 34 1.68 14.14 -1.49
CA ARG A 34 2.54 15.32 -1.28
C ARG A 34 1.63 16.56 -1.21
N PRO A 35 1.72 17.41 -0.17
CA PRO A 35 0.77 18.49 0.01
C PRO A 35 0.66 19.32 -1.26
N PRO A 36 -0.55 19.69 -1.70
CA PRO A 36 -0.77 20.43 -2.95
C PRO A 36 -0.04 21.77 -2.98
N THR A 37 0.36 22.26 -1.81
CA THR A 37 1.06 23.54 -1.59
C THR A 37 2.58 23.41 -1.49
N THR A 38 3.16 22.21 -1.60
CA THR A 38 4.63 22.12 -1.67
C THR A 38 5.10 22.59 -3.04
N THR A 39 5.47 23.87 -3.09
CA THR A 39 6.22 24.46 -4.19
C THR A 39 7.33 23.47 -4.59
N LYS A 40 7.30 23.00 -5.83
CA LYS A 40 8.40 22.22 -6.39
C LYS A 40 9.66 23.06 -6.17
N ARG A 41 10.69 22.51 -5.51
CA ARG A 41 11.98 23.21 -5.38
C ARG A 41 12.36 23.69 -6.78
N PRO A 42 12.67 24.98 -6.99
CA PRO A 42 13.15 25.45 -8.28
C PRO A 42 14.25 24.50 -8.77
N LYS A 43 14.18 24.05 -10.03
CA LYS A 43 15.33 23.34 -10.62
C LYS A 43 16.51 24.31 -10.51
N ALA A 44 17.62 23.86 -9.93
CA ALA A 44 18.84 24.63 -10.01
C ALA A 44 19.28 24.60 -11.48
N ASP A 45 19.62 25.75 -12.07
CA ASP A 45 20.03 25.88 -13.48
C ASP A 45 21.38 25.21 -13.79
N ASN A 46 21.92 24.36 -12.90
CA ASN A 46 23.25 23.77 -13.00
C ASN A 46 23.26 22.30 -13.40
N ASP A 47 22.11 21.71 -13.78
CA ASP A 47 22.07 20.34 -14.30
C ASP A 47 22.32 20.33 -15.81
N GLY A 48 23.56 20.63 -16.19
CA GLY A 48 24.27 20.04 -17.32
C GLY A 48 23.64 20.17 -18.71
N GLU A 49 23.75 21.35 -19.32
CA GLU A 49 23.77 21.46 -20.78
C GLU A 49 25.15 20.98 -21.29
N GLY A 50 25.28 19.66 -21.38
CA GLY A 50 26.51 18.97 -21.72
C GLY A 50 26.26 17.61 -22.35
N THR A 51 25.16 17.44 -23.09
CA THR A 51 24.95 16.31 -24.01
C THR A 51 25.21 16.78 -25.44
N GLY A 52 26.46 17.21 -25.69
CA GLY A 52 27.09 17.17 -27.01
C GLY A 52 27.95 15.92 -27.06
N GLY A 53 27.75 15.09 -28.09
CA GLY A 53 28.08 13.67 -28.06
C GLY A 53 29.55 13.30 -27.88
N ASP A 54 29.76 12.15 -27.25
CA ASP A 54 30.80 11.23 -27.70
C ASP A 54 30.34 9.80 -27.40
N ARG A 55 30.06 9.04 -28.46
CA ARG A 55 29.91 7.58 -28.41
C ARG A 55 31.18 7.02 -29.03
N ARG A 56 32.10 6.54 -28.20
CA ARG A 56 33.13 5.57 -28.56
C ARG A 56 33.22 4.53 -27.46
#